data_AF-A0A722GV56-F1
#
_entry.id   AF-A0A722GV56-F1
#
_cell.length_a   1.000
_cell.length_b   1.000
_cell.length_c   1.000
_cell.angle_alpha   90.00
_cell.angle_beta   90.00
_cell.angle_gamma   90.00
#
_symmetry.space_group_name_H-M   'P 1'
#
loop_
_entity.id
_entity.type
_entity.pdbx_description
1 polymer ?
#
loop_
_entity_poly.entity_id
_entity_poly.type
_entity_poly.pdbx_seq_one_letter_code
_entity_poly.pdbx_strand_id
1 'polypeptide(L)' 'MKSIKELALSRQSAFRHITVEVPEWDGVKIMLREPSAEAWLHWQDVIKPGDTDGELS' A
#
# COMPACT_ATOMS: atom_id res chain seq x y z
N MET A 1 1.92 6.25 27.34
CA MET A 1 2.78 5.56 26.36
C MET A 1 1.92 4.51 25.69
N LYS A 2 1.78 4.52 24.35
CA LYS A 2 1.01 3.46 23.67
C LYS A 2 1.81 2.17 23.72
N SER A 3 1.17 1.06 24.04
CA SER A 3 1.80 -0.26 23.98
C SER A 3 2.10 -0.65 22.54
N ILE A 4 3.10 -1.51 22.34
CA ILE A 4 3.44 -2.01 21.01
C ILE A 4 2.26 -2.75 20.36
N LYS A 5 1.42 -3.42 21.16
CA LYS A 5 0.20 -4.08 20.70
C LYS A 5 -0.79 -3.06 20.12
N GLU A 6 -1.01 -1.94 20.79
CA GLU A 6 -1.91 -0.89 20.31
C GLU A 6 -1.38 -0.23 19.03
N LEU A 7 -0.06 -0.06 18.92
CA LEU A 7 0.54 0.46 17.70
C LEU A 7 0.41 -0.55 16.56
N ALA A 8 0.72 -1.82 16.79
CA ALA A 8 0.63 -2.88 15.79
C ALA A 8 -0.80 -3.12 15.28
N LEU A 9 -1.82 -2.95 16.14
CA LEU A 9 -3.24 -3.10 15.76
C LEU A 9 -3.88 -1.82 15.23
N SER A 10 -3.14 -0.71 15.16
CA SER A 10 -3.69 0.53 14.63
C SER A 10 -3.98 0.41 13.12
N ARG A 11 -4.99 1.14 12.64
CA ARG A 11 -5.57 1.03 11.29
C ARG A 11 -4.57 1.15 10.12
N GLN A 12 -3.35 1.61 10.38
CA GLN A 12 -2.36 1.95 9.35
C GLN A 12 -0.93 1.50 9.68
N SER A 13 -0.71 0.80 10.79
CA SER A 13 0.62 0.25 11.15
C SER A 13 1.16 -0.76 10.13
N ALA A 14 0.26 -1.39 9.40
CA ALA A 14 0.58 -2.40 8.41
C ALA A 14 1.20 -1.81 7.13
N PHE A 15 1.16 -0.48 6.95
CA PHE A 15 1.65 0.18 5.73
C PHE A 15 2.47 1.40 6.06
N ARG A 16 3.58 1.59 5.35
CA ARG A 16 4.24 2.90 5.31
C ARG A 16 3.34 3.90 4.59
N HIS A 17 3.14 5.07 5.18
CA HIS A 17 2.26 6.09 4.63
C HIS A 17 2.74 7.52 4.90
N ILE A 18 2.36 8.45 4.02
CA ILE A 18 2.66 9.89 4.10
C ILE A 18 1.43 10.69 3.65
N THR A 19 1.22 11.85 4.29
CA THR A 19 0.20 12.81 3.86
C THR A 19 0.82 13.80 2.90
N VAL A 20 0.20 13.99 1.73
CA VAL A 20 0.66 14.89 0.68
C VAL A 20 -0.48 15.82 0.29
N GLU A 21 -0.15 17.08 0.04
CA GLU A 21 -1.07 18.06 -0.53
C GLU A 21 -0.99 18.01 -2.05
N VAL A 22 -2.12 17.97 -2.74
CA VAL A 22 -2.18 17.90 -4.21
C VAL A 22 -2.67 19.23 -4.76
N PRO A 23 -1.77 20.11 -5.25
CA PRO A 23 -2.13 21.44 -5.73
C PRO A 23 -3.14 21.42 -6.88
N GLU A 24 -3.05 20.43 -7.77
CA GLU A 24 -3.91 20.26 -8.93
C GLU A 24 -5.35 19.93 -8.55
N TRP A 25 -5.58 19.47 -7.32
CA TRP A 25 -6.89 19.11 -6.77
C TRP A 25 -7.31 20.10 -5.68
N ASP A 26 -7.09 21.40 -5.93
CA ASP A 26 -7.42 22.50 -5.01
C ASP A 26 -6.74 22.37 -3.64
N GLY A 27 -5.49 21.86 -3.65
CA GLY A 27 -4.70 21.69 -2.42
C GLY A 27 -5.27 20.65 -1.44
N VAL A 28 -6.05 19.67 -1.92
CA VAL A 28 -6.58 18.62 -1.04
C VAL A 28 -5.45 17.77 -0.46
N LYS A 29 -5.56 17.43 0.82
CA LYS A 29 -4.62 16.54 1.51
C LYS A 29 -5.07 15.09 1.37
N ILE A 30 -4.25 14.30 0.71
CA ILE A 30 -4.45 12.85 0.56
C ILE A 30 -3.40 12.09 1.34
N MET A 31 -3.71 10.83 1.64
CA MET A 31 -2.74 9.92 2.24
C MET A 31 -2.29 8.90 1.19
N LEU A 32 -0.99 8.88 0.94
CA LEU A 32 -0.35 7.87 0.11
C LEU A 32 0.21 6.76 1.02
N ARG A 33 0.01 5.51 0.62
CA ARG A 33 0.57 4.34 1.28
C ARG A 33 1.27 3.45 0.27
N GLU A 34 2.17 2.59 0.74
CA GLU A 34 2.73 1.55 -0.13
C GLU A 34 1.64 0.60 -0.65
N PRO A 35 1.81 0.03 -1.87
CA PRO A 35 0.86 -0.93 -2.41
C PRO A 35 0.76 -2.16 -1.50
N SER A 36 -0.43 -2.75 -1.42
CA SER A 36 -0.61 -4.03 -0.73
C SER A 36 0.00 -5.17 -1.55
N ALA A 37 0.26 -6.31 -0.92
CA ALA A 37 0.70 -7.52 -1.62
C ALA A 37 -0.24 -7.88 -2.79
N GLU A 38 -1.55 -7.81 -2.57
CA GLU A 38 -2.55 -8.03 -3.62
C GLU A 38 -2.43 -7.04 -4.80
N ALA A 39 -2.19 -5.76 -4.52
CA ALA A 39 -1.98 -4.77 -5.57
C ALA A 39 -0.68 -5.03 -6.36
N TRP A 40 0.37 -5.51 -5.70
CA TRP A 40 1.60 -5.94 -6.35
C TRP A 40 1.41 -7.19 -7.22
N LEU A 41 0.63 -8.16 -6.76
CA LEU A 41 0.29 -9.36 -7.54
C LEU A 41 -0.47 -8.98 -8.81
N HIS A 42 -1.52 -8.16 -8.70
CA HIS A 42 -2.24 -7.66 -9.87
C HIS A 42 -1.35 -6.85 -10.81
N TRP A 43 -0.41 -6.08 -10.27
CA TRP A 43 0.55 -5.35 -11.09
C TRP A 43 1.44 -6.31 -11.90
N GLN A 44 1.89 -7.42 -11.30
CA GLN A 44 2.66 -8.46 -12.00
C GLN A 44 1.88 -9.06 -13.17
N ASP A 45 0.58 -9.34 -12.99
CA ASP A 45 -0.28 -9.86 -14.06
C ASP A 45 -0.36 -8.89 -15.26
N VAL A 46 -0.41 -7.59 -14.98
CA VAL A 46 -0.47 -6.55 -16.02
C VAL A 46 0.86 -6.42 -16.76
N ILE A 47 1.99 -6.49 -16.07
CA ILE A 47 3.31 -6.30 -16.70
C ILE A 47 3.85 -7.56 -17.38
N LYS A 48 3.35 -8.75 -17.00
CA LYS A 48 3.75 -10.05 -17.56
C LYS A 48 2.52 -10.88 -17.93
N PRO A 49 1.73 -10.46 -18.93
CA PRO A 49 0.59 -11.23 -19.37
C PRO A 49 1.06 -12.58 -19.94
N GLY A 50 0.84 -13.67 -19.20
CA GLY A 50 1.17 -15.05 -19.61
C GLY A 50 2.26 -15.77 -18.81
N ASP A 51 2.85 -15.16 -17.78
CA ASP A 51 3.85 -15.78 -16.88
C ASP A 51 3.17 -16.33 -15.60
N THR A 52 1.96 -16.89 -15.73
CA THR A 52 1.20 -17.53 -14.64
C THR A 52 1.65 -18.97 -14.40
N ASP A 53 2.96 -19.20 -14.32
CA ASP A 53 3.56 -20.46 -13.84
C ASP A 53 4.77 -20.11 -12.96
N GLY A 54 4.47 -19.52 -11.81
CA GLY A 54 5.44 -19.23 -10.76
C GLY A 54 4.80 -19.51 -9.41
N GLU A 55 4.71 -20.79 -9.06
CA GLU A 55 4.36 -21.28 -7.73
C GLU A 55 4.94 -20.39 -6.62
N LEU A 56 4.08 -19.96 -5.70
CA LEU A 56 4.52 -19.51 -4.38
C LEU A 56 4.99 -20.74 -3.60
N SER A 57 6.23 -21.19 -3.86
CA SER A 57 6.96 -22.12 -3.00
C SER A 57 7.85 -21.38 -1.99
#